data_AF-A0A9D8G4B9-F1
#
_entry.id   AF-A0A9D8G4B9-F1
#
_cell.length_a   1.000
_cell.length_b   1.000
_cell.length_c   1.000
_cell.angle_alpha   90.00
_cell.angle_beta   90.00
_cell.angle_gamma   90.00
#
_symmetry.space_group_name_H-M   'P 1'
#
loop_
_entity.id
_entity.type
_entity.pdbx_description
1 polymer ?
#
loop_
_entity_poly.entity_id
_entity_poly.type
_entity_poly.pdbx_seq_one_letter_code
_entity_poly.pdbx_strand_id
1 'polypeptide(L)'
;MKNLLPSFFTCCILGATSLFALALEGINYQAVIRTSSGNLVTNTLAAVRVQIKQNSSAGTIVYSERKSVATSNFGLVNFVIGQVALLSGTNGYLYA
;
A
#
# COMPACT_ATOMS: atom_id res chain seq x y z
N MET A 1 39.80 22.42 34.64
CA MET A 1 38.63 21.50 34.63
C MET A 1 38.02 21.59 33.25
N LYS A 2 37.96 20.46 32.53
CA LYS A 2 37.68 20.40 31.08
C LYS A 2 36.19 20.64 30.85
N ASN A 3 35.86 21.45 29.85
CA ASN A 3 34.54 22.02 29.57
C ASN A 3 33.51 20.91 29.22
N LEU A 4 32.89 20.29 30.23
CA LEU A 4 31.91 19.21 30.07
C LEU A 4 30.52 19.71 29.64
N LEU A 5 30.23 21.00 29.82
CA LEU A 5 28.97 21.63 29.45
C LEU A 5 28.65 21.58 27.93
N PRO A 6 29.58 21.87 27.00
CA PRO A 6 29.31 21.74 25.56
C PRO A 6 29.04 20.30 25.12
N SER A 7 29.58 19.30 25.83
CA SER A 7 29.33 17.89 25.52
C SER A 7 27.90 17.47 25.84
N PHE A 8 27.32 17.99 26.92
CA PHE A 8 25.94 17.71 27.30
C PHE A 8 24.96 18.39 26.33
N PHE A 9 25.24 19.63 25.96
CA PHE A 9 24.42 20.39 25.00
C PHE A 9 24.45 19.78 23.59
N THR A 10 25.60 19.27 23.16
CA THR A 10 25.74 18.58 21.87
C THR A 10 24.99 17.23 21.88
N CYS A 11 25.02 16.49 22.99
CA CYS A 11 24.30 15.22 23.14
C CYS A 11 22.77 15.40 23.03
N CYS A 12 22.22 16.46 23.63
CA CYS A 12 20.78 16.77 23.54
C CYS A 12 20.31 17.07 22.11
N ILE A 13 21.16 17.69 21.28
CA ILE A 13 20.83 18.01 19.89
C ILE A 13 20.83 16.76 18.99
N LEU A 14 21.68 15.78 19.28
CA LEU A 14 21.74 14.49 18.56
C LEU A 14 20.55 13.57 18.86
N GLY A 15 19.92 13.69 20.04
CA GLY A 15 18.78 12.85 20.45
C GLY A 15 17.41 13.26 19.90
N ALA A 16 17.30 14.43 19.24
CA ALA A 16 16.02 15.00 18.82
C ALA A 16 15.54 14.58 17.42
N THR A 17 16.26 13.69 16.73
CA THR A 17 15.81 13.17 15.42
C THR A 17 14.82 12.01 15.63
N SER A 18 13.60 12.34 16.05
CA SER A 18 12.50 11.39 15.98
C SER A 18 12.24 11.05 14.51
N LEU A 19 12.59 9.83 14.13
CA LEU A 19 12.21 9.20 12.87
C LEU A 19 10.68 9.23 12.76
N PHE A 20 10.14 10.10 11.91
CA PHE A 20 8.75 9.94 11.47
C PHE A 20 8.70 8.63 10.69
N ALA A 21 7.92 7.67 11.19
CA ALA A 21 7.75 6.38 10.56
C ALA A 21 7.30 6.58 9.11
N LEU A 22 7.99 5.91 8.18
CA LEU A 22 7.59 5.78 6.78
C LEU A 22 6.37 4.86 6.72
N ALA A 23 5.19 5.34 7.13
CA ALA A 23 3.96 4.62 6.88
C ALA A 23 3.74 4.65 5.36
N LEU A 24 4.03 3.55 4.68
CA LEU A 24 3.54 3.34 3.33
C LEU A 24 2.02 3.17 3.42
N GLU A 25 1.31 4.30 3.41
CA GLU A 25 -0.14 4.31 3.50
C GLU A 25 -0.71 3.81 2.17
N GLY A 26 -1.33 2.64 2.23
CA GLY A 26 -2.04 2.10 1.08
C GLY A 26 -3.34 2.85 0.80
N ILE A 27 -3.89 2.70 -0.40
CA ILE A 27 -5.14 3.34 -0.81
C ILE A 27 -6.30 2.40 -0.52
N ASN A 28 -7.22 2.82 0.36
CA ASN A 28 -8.48 2.09 0.57
C ASN A 28 -9.33 2.16 -0.69
N TYR A 29 -9.72 1.00 -1.23
CA TYR A 29 -10.50 0.91 -2.45
C TYR A 29 -11.76 0.05 -2.23
N GLN A 30 -12.90 0.59 -2.63
CA GLN A 30 -14.19 -0.09 -2.63
C GLN A 30 -14.81 -0.03 -4.03
N ALA A 31 -15.33 -1.16 -4.49
CA ALA A 31 -16.04 -1.24 -5.76
C ALA A 31 -17.20 -2.25 -5.70
N VAL A 32 -18.16 -2.12 -6.62
CA VAL A 32 -19.24 -3.09 -6.83
C VAL A 32 -18.99 -3.82 -8.15
N ILE A 33 -18.92 -5.15 -8.10
CA ILE A 33 -18.70 -5.99 -9.29
C ILE A 33 -20.05 -6.42 -9.88
N ARG A 34 -20.21 -6.18 -11.19
CA ARG A 34 -21.41 -6.52 -11.97
C ARG A 34 -21.05 -7.29 -13.24
N THR A 35 -21.97 -8.13 -13.69
CA THR A 35 -21.92 -8.77 -15.00
C THR A 35 -22.21 -7.76 -16.12
N SER A 36 -21.96 -8.14 -17.38
CA SER A 36 -22.30 -7.33 -18.56
C SER A 36 -23.80 -7.00 -18.67
N SER A 37 -24.66 -7.84 -18.08
CA SER A 37 -26.11 -7.60 -18.01
C SER A 37 -26.53 -6.71 -16.83
N GLY A 38 -25.58 -6.23 -16.02
CA GLY A 38 -25.85 -5.34 -14.87
C GLY A 38 -26.16 -6.07 -13.54
N ASN A 39 -26.30 -7.40 -13.56
CA ASN A 39 -26.53 -8.19 -12.34
C ASN A 39 -25.32 -8.17 -11.41
N LEU A 40 -25.56 -8.13 -10.09
CA LEU A 40 -24.51 -8.20 -9.07
C LEU A 40 -23.82 -9.55 -9.09
N VAL A 41 -22.49 -9.54 -8.98
CA VAL A 41 -21.69 -10.75 -8.76
C VAL A 41 -21.48 -10.91 -7.27
N THR A 42 -22.21 -11.81 -6.61
CA THR A 42 -22.24 -11.92 -5.14
C THR A 42 -21.50 -13.16 -4.64
N ASN A 43 -20.93 -13.08 -3.43
CA ASN A 43 -20.28 -14.20 -2.72
C ASN A 43 -19.30 -15.03 -3.58
N THR A 44 -18.60 -14.37 -4.51
CA THR A 44 -17.76 -15.03 -5.51
C THR A 44 -16.34 -14.50 -5.42
N LEU A 45 -15.35 -15.38 -5.56
CA LEU A 45 -13.94 -14.98 -5.66
C LEU A 45 -13.68 -14.26 -6.99
N ALA A 46 -13.16 -13.04 -6.89
CA ALA A 46 -12.77 -12.21 -8.02
C ALA A 46 -11.27 -11.88 -7.95
N ALA A 47 -10.59 -11.97 -9.10
CA ALA A 47 -9.23 -11.50 -9.25
C ALA A 47 -9.24 -10.06 -9.78
N VAL A 48 -8.70 -9.13 -8.98
CA VAL A 48 -8.56 -7.72 -9.35
C VAL A 48 -7.11 -7.42 -9.64
N ARG A 49 -6.83 -6.77 -10.76
CA ARG A 49 -5.50 -6.24 -11.09
C ARG A 49 -5.54 -4.73 -11.07
N VAL A 50 -4.60 -4.11 -10.37
CA VAL A 50 -4.43 -2.66 -10.31
C VAL A 50 -3.14 -2.30 -11.03
N GLN A 51 -3.19 -1.30 -11.91
CA GLN A 51 -2.04 -0.81 -12.66
C GLN A 51 -1.98 0.70 -12.64
N ILE A 52 -0.79 1.27 -12.40
CA ILE A 52 -0.53 2.70 -12.59
C ILE A 52 0.28 2.85 -13.88
N LYS A 53 -0.21 3.70 -14.78
CA LYS A 53 0.44 4.03 -16.05
C LYS A 53 0.96 5.46 -16.01
N GLN A 54 2.19 5.67 -16.49
CA GLN A 54 2.83 6.97 -16.47
C GLN A 54 2.39 7.84 -17.64
N ASN A 55 2.19 9.15 -17.40
CA ASN A 55 1.90 10.20 -18.38
C ASN A 55 0.57 10.09 -19.17
N SER A 56 0.05 8.89 -19.42
CA SER A 56 -1.22 8.68 -20.13
C SER A 56 -1.80 7.28 -19.90
N SER A 57 -3.06 7.06 -20.34
CA SER A 57 -3.73 5.75 -20.31
C SER A 57 -3.07 4.68 -21.19
N ALA A 58 -2.27 5.10 -22.17
CA ALA A 58 -1.48 4.24 -23.06
C ALA A 58 0.01 4.19 -22.67
N GLY A 59 0.42 4.90 -21.62
CA GLY A 59 1.81 4.95 -21.18
C GLY A 59 2.28 3.68 -20.49
N THR A 60 3.57 3.66 -20.16
CA THR A 60 4.23 2.52 -19.51
C THR A 60 3.62 2.24 -18.13
N ILE A 61 3.40 0.96 -17.82
CA ILE A 61 2.98 0.52 -16.49
C ILE A 61 4.18 0.63 -15.55
N VAL A 62 4.04 1.42 -14.49
CA VAL A 62 5.09 1.65 -13.48
C VAL A 62 4.80 0.96 -12.15
N TYR A 63 3.61 0.40 -12.01
CA TYR A 63 3.19 -0.38 -10.85
C TYR A 63 2.09 -1.35 -11.26
N SER A 64 2.18 -2.62 -10.87
CA SER A 64 1.13 -3.60 -11.06
C SER A 64 0.98 -4.52 -9.86
N GLU A 65 -0.22 -4.63 -9.30
CA GLU A 65 -0.52 -5.63 -8.26
C GLU A 65 -1.77 -6.45 -8.60
N ARG A 66 -1.86 -7.63 -7.99
CA ARG A 66 -3.01 -8.53 -8.10
C ARG A 66 -3.57 -8.84 -6.72
N LYS A 67 -4.87 -8.74 -6.59
CA LYS A 67 -5.63 -9.09 -5.38
C LYS A 67 -6.63 -10.19 -5.71
N SER A 68 -6.82 -11.10 -4.78
CA SER A 68 -7.91 -12.07 -4.81
C SER A 68 -8.87 -11.69 -3.69
N VAL A 69 -10.08 -11.24 -4.05
CA VAL A 69 -11.08 -10.71 -3.12
C VAL A 69 -12.42 -11.37 -3.37
N ALA A 70 -13.15 -11.71 -2.31
CA ALA A 70 -14.51 -12.21 -2.43
C ALA A 70 -15.50 -11.04 -2.45
N THR A 71 -16.48 -11.09 -3.34
CA THR A 71 -17.59 -10.13 -3.33
C THR A 71 -18.55 -10.42 -2.18
N SER A 72 -19.16 -9.38 -1.61
CA SER A 72 -20.21 -9.53 -0.60
C SER A 72 -21.57 -9.90 -1.23
N ASN A 73 -22.60 -10.04 -0.41
CA ASN A 73 -23.98 -10.24 -0.89
C ASN A 73 -24.54 -9.03 -1.68
N PHE A 74 -23.86 -7.88 -1.65
CA PHE A 74 -24.19 -6.70 -2.44
C PHE A 74 -23.22 -6.49 -3.61
N GLY A 75 -22.39 -7.49 -3.92
CA GLY A 75 -21.37 -7.41 -4.97
C GLY A 75 -20.19 -6.49 -4.62
N LEU A 76 -20.07 -6.06 -3.36
CA LEU A 76 -19.00 -5.16 -2.92
C LEU A 76 -17.68 -5.92 -2.73
N VAL A 77 -16.58 -5.29 -3.12
CA VAL A 77 -15.21 -5.67 -2.75
C VAL A 77 -14.55 -4.52 -2.02
N ASN A 78 -13.77 -4.84 -1.00
CA ASN A 78 -12.96 -3.89 -0.24
C ASN A 78 -11.54 -4.42 -0.14
N PHE A 79 -10.55 -3.61 -0.51
CA PHE A 79 -9.14 -3.95 -0.35
C PHE A 79 -8.27 -2.70 -0.32
N VAL A 80 -7.03 -2.86 0.12
CA VAL A 80 -6.04 -1.79 0.15
C VAL A 80 -5.03 -1.99 -0.97
N ILE A 81 -4.86 -0.97 -1.79
CA ILE A 81 -3.88 -0.89 -2.87
C ILE A 81 -2.53 -0.48 -2.28
N GLY A 82 -1.42 -1.07 -2.74
CA GLY A 82 -0.10 -0.69 -2.24
C GLY A 82 0.31 -1.38 -0.93
N GLN A 83 -0.57 -2.20 -0.35
CA GLN A 83 -0.20 -3.13 0.72
C GLN A 83 0.21 -4.47 0.13
N VAL A 84 1.51 -4.74 0.08
CA VAL A 84 2.01 -6.09 -0.19
C VAL A 84 1.78 -6.95 1.05
N ALA A 85 1.17 -8.13 0.88
CA ALA A 85 1.20 -9.14 1.94
C ALA A 85 2.66 -9.54 2.12
N LEU A 86 3.30 -9.11 3.21
CA LEU A 86 4.56 -9.68 3.62
C LEU A 86 4.29 -11.15 3.92
N LEU A 87 4.60 -12.03 2.96
CA LEU A 87 4.79 -13.44 3.27
C LEU A 87 5.92 -13.48 4.29
N SER A 88 5.59 -13.75 5.55
CA SER A 88 6.54 -13.87 6.65
C SER A 88 7.65 -14.82 6.22
N GLY A 89 8.81 -14.28 5.84
CA GLY A 89 9.96 -15.05 5.37
C GLY A 89 10.69 -14.55 4.12
N THR A 90 10.18 -13.57 3.36
CA THR A 90 10.92 -13.04 2.18
C THR A 90 11.12 -11.53 2.27
N ASN A 91 12.35 -11.10 2.55
CA ASN A 91 12.81 -9.72 2.33
C ASN A 91 12.89 -9.45 0.83
N GLY A 92 11.74 -9.28 0.19
CA GLY A 92 11.66 -9.07 -1.25
C GLY A 92 10.52 -8.12 -1.55
N TYR A 93 10.82 -6.83 -1.60
CA TYR A 93 10.07 -5.92 -2.45
C TYR A 93 10.05 -6.56 -3.85
N LEU A 94 8.92 -7.16 -4.23
CA LEU A 94 8.73 -7.54 -5.62
C LEU A 94 8.59 -6.23 -6.39
N TYR A 95 9.70 -5.82 -7.01
CA TYR A 95 9.80 -4.65 -7.87
C TYR A 95 8.79 -4.76 -9.02
N ALA A 96 8.09 -3.64 -9.24
CA ALA A 96 7.38 -3.17 -10.46
C ALA A 96 6.20 -4.01 -11.00
#